data_AF-A0A432LQD0-F1
#
_entry.id   AF-A0A432LQD0-F1
#
_cell.length_a   1.000
_cell.length_b   1.000
_cell.length_c   1.000
_cell.angle_alpha   90.00
_cell.angle_beta   90.00
_cell.angle_gamma   90.00
#
_symmetry.space_group_name_H-M   'P 1'
#
loop_
_entity.id
_entity.type
_entity.pdbx_description
1 polymer ?
#
loop_
_entity_poly.entity_id
_entity_poly.type
_entity_poly.pdbx_seq_one_letter_code
_entity_poly.pdbx_strand_id
1 'polypeptide(L)'
;MAGFPIDRSQRVAARVAGLLYLLLMVCGVFGEFNGRGSLIADNDPAKTAAHILDHLLLFRIGIVSDLAAFTGDIAIAVALYVLLRPVGKHLALLGAFWRVAEAAVLGVITLNSFTMLLLLTDARYAKVFSSEQLQNLVWLFNDTHDAGYNIGVIFLALGCIVFSWLLLKSRYVPRLLAGFGLLGYVLMLIGAIVVIVWPDNPVGVNFDVPAGLYEVVIGLWLLLRGVREPRRP
;
A
#
# COMPACT_ATOMS: atom_id res chain seq x y z
N MET A 1 28.74 15.24 -13.13
CA MET A 1 27.43 14.79 -13.65
C MET A 1 26.52 16.01 -13.71
N ALA A 2 26.19 16.48 -14.92
CA ALA A 2 25.31 17.63 -15.11
C ALA A 2 23.90 17.29 -14.60
N GLY A 3 23.32 18.14 -13.76
CA GLY A 3 21.94 17.98 -13.30
C GLY A 3 20.98 18.18 -14.47
N PHE A 4 20.04 17.24 -14.65
CA PHE A 4 18.97 17.41 -15.64
C PHE A 4 18.10 18.62 -15.23
N PRO A 5 17.85 19.58 -16.15
CA PRO A 5 17.00 20.73 -15.85
C PRO A 5 15.59 20.24 -15.50
N ILE A 6 15.04 20.73 -14.39
CA ILE A 6 13.72 20.33 -13.89
C ILE A 6 12.66 21.16 -14.61
N ASP A 7 11.79 20.50 -15.38
CA ASP A 7 10.70 21.15 -16.10
C ASP A 7 9.44 21.34 -15.24
N ARG A 8 8.45 22.07 -15.78
CA ARG A 8 7.17 22.32 -15.10
C ARG A 8 6.40 21.02 -14.79
N SER A 9 6.46 20.04 -15.68
CA SER A 9 5.75 18.76 -15.52
C SER A 9 6.31 17.96 -14.34
N GLN A 10 7.62 17.95 -14.15
CA GLN A 10 8.26 17.31 -12.99
C GLN A 10 7.87 17.99 -11.66
N ARG A 11 7.77 19.34 -11.64
CA ARG A 11 7.36 20.07 -10.43
C ARG A 11 5.92 19.77 -10.05
N VAL A 12 5.01 19.74 -11.03
CA VAL A 12 3.61 19.38 -10.81
C VAL A 12 3.51 17.93 -10.37
N ALA A 13 4.18 17.01 -11.05
CA ALA A 13 4.18 15.60 -10.72
C ALA A 13 4.70 15.35 -9.29
N ALA A 14 5.75 16.06 -8.86
CA ALA A 14 6.21 16.00 -7.47
C ALA A 14 5.12 16.42 -6.47
N ARG A 15 4.44 17.54 -6.71
CA ARG A 15 3.38 18.03 -5.81
C ARG A 15 2.19 17.08 -5.77
N VAL A 16 1.79 16.54 -6.93
CA VAL A 16 0.73 15.54 -7.04
C VAL A 16 1.11 14.26 -6.30
N ALA A 17 2.31 13.72 -6.52
CA ALA A 17 2.80 12.56 -5.77
C ALA A 17 2.79 12.81 -4.26
N GLY A 18 3.24 14.00 -3.82
CA GLY A 18 3.26 14.38 -2.41
C GLY A 18 1.87 14.44 -1.78
N LEU A 19 0.89 15.04 -2.49
CA LEU A 19 -0.50 15.08 -2.04
C LEU A 19 -1.11 13.67 -1.95
N LEU A 20 -0.91 12.86 -3.00
CA LEU A 20 -1.48 11.52 -3.09
C LEU A 20 -0.89 10.59 -2.03
N TYR A 21 0.42 10.63 -1.77
CA TYR A 21 1.02 9.84 -0.68
C TYR A 21 0.32 10.10 0.66
N LEU A 22 0.04 11.37 1.00
CA LEU A 22 -0.59 11.71 2.27
C LEU A 22 -2.06 11.32 2.32
N LEU A 23 -2.81 11.60 1.25
CA LEU A 23 -4.25 11.30 1.21
C LEU A 23 -4.50 9.79 1.19
N LEU A 24 -3.75 9.05 0.35
CA LEU A 24 -3.96 7.62 0.18
C LEU A 24 -3.39 6.81 1.34
N MET A 25 -2.35 7.30 2.03
CA MET A 25 -1.92 6.72 3.30
C MET A 25 -3.04 6.77 4.34
N VAL A 26 -3.77 7.89 4.44
CA VAL A 26 -4.93 7.97 5.35
C VAL A 26 -6.01 6.97 4.95
N CYS A 27 -6.31 6.84 3.65
CA CYS A 27 -7.27 5.87 3.16
C CYS A 27 -6.85 4.42 3.46
N GLY A 28 -5.61 4.03 3.14
CA GLY A 28 -5.12 2.67 3.35
C GLY A 28 -5.01 2.30 4.83
N VAL A 29 -4.45 3.19 5.67
CA VAL A 29 -4.38 2.97 7.12
C VAL A 29 -5.78 2.88 7.74
N PHE A 30 -6.71 3.72 7.28
CA PHE A 30 -8.09 3.64 7.75
C PHE A 30 -8.73 2.32 7.32
N GLY A 31 -8.65 1.96 6.04
CA GLY A 31 -9.28 0.75 5.50
C GLY A 31 -8.79 -0.51 6.22
N GLU A 32 -7.46 -0.65 6.29
CA GLU A 32 -6.84 -1.85 6.84
C GLU A 32 -7.00 -1.96 8.36
N PHE A 33 -6.67 -0.92 9.13
CA PHE A 33 -6.66 -1.03 10.60
C PHE A 33 -8.01 -0.69 11.25
N ASN A 34 -8.76 0.26 10.71
CA ASN A 34 -10.02 0.73 11.32
C ASN A 34 -11.24 0.09 10.65
N GLY A 35 -11.24 -0.03 9.32
CA GLY A 35 -12.35 -0.57 8.55
C GLY A 35 -12.47 -2.10 8.67
N ARG A 36 -11.36 -2.82 8.50
CA ARG A 36 -11.27 -4.27 8.60
C ARG A 36 -10.70 -4.72 9.94
N GLY A 37 -9.44 -4.37 10.22
CA GLY A 37 -8.65 -4.91 11.33
C GLY A 37 -9.32 -4.75 12.71
N SER A 38 -9.98 -3.62 12.97
CA SER A 38 -10.69 -3.38 14.24
C SER A 38 -11.88 -4.33 14.49
N LEU A 39 -12.40 -4.97 13.44
CA LEU A 39 -13.55 -5.87 13.48
C LEU A 39 -13.13 -7.35 13.53
N ILE A 40 -11.86 -7.66 13.23
CA ILE A 40 -11.33 -9.03 13.31
C ILE A 40 -10.94 -9.30 14.77
N ALA A 41 -11.50 -10.38 15.34
CA ALA A 41 -11.18 -10.82 16.69
C ALA A 41 -10.13 -11.94 16.67
N ASP A 42 -9.13 -11.85 17.54
CA ASP A 42 -8.04 -12.83 17.61
C ASP A 42 -8.56 -14.27 17.76
N ASN A 43 -8.31 -15.09 16.73
CA ASN A 43 -8.67 -16.52 16.66
C ASN A 43 -10.14 -16.83 17.02
N ASP A 44 -11.07 -15.91 16.77
CA ASP A 44 -12.50 -16.08 17.07
C ASP A 44 -13.37 -15.74 15.83
N PRO A 45 -13.69 -16.74 15.00
CA PRO A 45 -14.54 -16.58 13.82
C PRO A 45 -15.96 -16.10 14.15
N ALA A 46 -16.52 -16.56 15.28
CA ALA A 46 -17.89 -16.21 15.66
C ALA A 46 -17.98 -14.74 16.08
N LYS A 47 -17.02 -14.28 16.89
CA LYS A 47 -16.94 -12.89 17.31
C LYS A 47 -16.61 -11.95 16.16
N THR A 48 -15.72 -12.36 15.25
CA THR A 48 -15.43 -11.61 14.01
C THR A 48 -16.69 -11.40 13.16
N ALA A 49 -17.46 -12.46 12.92
CA ALA A 49 -18.72 -12.36 12.19
C ALA A 49 -19.72 -11.42 12.88
N ALA A 50 -19.85 -11.51 14.20
CA ALA A 50 -20.73 -10.64 14.98
C ALA A 50 -20.31 -9.17 14.88
N HIS A 51 -19.02 -8.86 15.08
CA HIS A 51 -18.49 -7.50 14.97
C HIS A 51 -18.75 -6.88 13.60
N ILE A 52 -18.55 -7.64 12.51
CA ILE A 52 -18.82 -7.16 11.14
C ILE A 52 -20.32 -6.88 10.95
N LEU A 53 -21.21 -7.76 11.42
CA LEU A 53 -22.65 -7.59 11.34
C LEU A 53 -23.15 -6.37 12.15
N ASP A 54 -22.54 -6.12 13.31
CA ASP A 54 -22.86 -4.96 14.15
C ASP A 54 -22.35 -3.64 13.54
N HIS A 55 -21.30 -3.70 12.70
CA HIS A 55 -20.62 -2.52 12.14
C HIS A 55 -20.52 -2.54 10.60
N LEU A 56 -21.58 -2.98 9.92
CA LEU A 56 -21.58 -3.14 8.46
C LEU A 56 -21.17 -1.90 7.67
N LEU A 57 -21.58 -0.71 8.10
CA LEU A 57 -21.22 0.53 7.43
C LEU A 57 -19.72 0.81 7.54
N LEU A 58 -19.13 0.61 8.72
CA LEU A 58 -17.69 0.78 8.94
C LEU A 58 -16.88 -0.14 8.04
N PHE A 59 -17.26 -1.42 7.99
CA PHE A 59 -16.60 -2.42 7.14
C PHE A 59 -16.69 -2.04 5.65
N ARG A 60 -17.86 -1.58 5.18
CA ARG A 60 -18.05 -1.10 3.80
C ARG A 60 -17.22 0.14 3.48
N ILE A 61 -17.13 1.10 4.41
CA ILE A 61 -16.27 2.28 4.25
C ILE A 61 -14.81 1.86 4.21
N GLY A 62 -14.41 0.86 5.00
CA GLY A 62 -13.09 0.24 4.95
C GLY A 62 -12.74 -0.24 3.55
N ILE A 63 -13.60 -1.07 2.95
CA ILE A 63 -13.46 -1.58 1.58
C ILE A 63 -13.30 -0.46 0.55
N VAL A 64 -14.13 0.59 0.64
CA VAL A 64 -14.04 1.75 -0.27
C VAL A 64 -12.72 2.50 -0.08
N SER A 65 -12.23 2.58 1.15
CA SER A 65 -10.97 3.26 1.49
C SER A 65 -9.76 2.52 0.94
N ASP A 66 -9.75 1.19 1.04
CA ASP A 66 -8.73 0.32 0.43
C ASP A 66 -8.71 0.48 -1.09
N LEU A 67 -9.87 0.39 -1.75
CA LEU A 67 -9.96 0.59 -3.19
C LEU A 67 -9.48 1.98 -3.62
N ALA A 68 -9.81 3.03 -2.85
CA ALA A 68 -9.34 4.37 -3.12
C ALA A 68 -7.80 4.45 -3.02
N ALA A 69 -7.20 3.83 -2.00
CA ALA A 69 -5.76 3.74 -1.83
C ALA A 69 -5.10 3.01 -3.00
N PHE A 70 -5.51 1.78 -3.29
CA PHE A 70 -4.88 0.93 -4.32
C PHE A 70 -5.06 1.48 -5.74
N THR A 71 -6.20 2.10 -6.06
CA THR A 71 -6.37 2.75 -7.37
C THR A 71 -5.59 4.06 -7.47
N GLY A 72 -5.53 4.83 -6.39
CA GLY A 72 -4.73 6.06 -6.30
C GLY A 72 -3.22 5.81 -6.40
N ASP A 73 -2.78 4.61 -6.02
CA ASP A 73 -1.39 4.19 -6.12
C ASP A 73 -0.85 4.15 -7.53
N ILE A 74 -1.71 3.88 -8.51
CA ILE A 74 -1.41 4.02 -9.94
C ILE A 74 -1.10 5.49 -10.27
N ALA A 75 -1.87 6.44 -9.72
CA ALA A 75 -1.63 7.86 -9.93
C ALA A 75 -0.32 8.32 -9.27
N ILE A 76 0.04 7.80 -8.10
CA ILE A 76 1.37 7.99 -7.50
C ILE A 76 2.45 7.45 -8.45
N ALA A 77 2.30 6.24 -8.97
CA ALA A 77 3.28 5.62 -9.87
C ALA A 77 3.50 6.44 -11.14
N VAL A 78 2.42 6.96 -11.74
CA VAL A 78 2.48 7.86 -12.90
C VAL A 78 3.20 9.17 -12.55
N ALA A 79 2.87 9.78 -11.42
CA ALA A 79 3.51 11.02 -10.98
C ALA A 79 5.01 10.82 -10.72
N LEU A 80 5.40 9.73 -10.07
CA LEU A 80 6.80 9.37 -9.84
C LEU A 80 7.52 9.03 -11.15
N TYR A 81 6.86 8.35 -12.10
CA TYR A 81 7.40 8.12 -13.43
C TYR A 81 7.73 9.43 -14.14
N VAL A 82 6.77 10.38 -14.20
CA VAL A 82 6.99 11.68 -14.83
C VAL A 82 8.13 12.44 -14.16
N LEU A 83 8.20 12.38 -12.82
CA LEU A 83 9.25 12.99 -12.05
C LEU A 83 10.64 12.39 -12.35
N LEU A 84 10.74 11.07 -12.42
CA LEU A 84 12.03 10.36 -12.40
C LEU A 84 12.49 9.87 -13.78
N ARG A 85 11.64 9.91 -14.82
CA ARG A 85 12.01 9.52 -16.19
C ARG A 85 13.26 10.22 -16.74
N PRO A 86 13.58 11.51 -16.43
CA PRO A 86 14.80 12.13 -16.95
C PRO A 86 16.07 11.58 -16.30
N VAL A 87 15.96 10.98 -15.10
CA VAL A 87 17.08 10.38 -14.35
C VAL A 87 17.38 8.96 -14.86
N GLY A 88 16.34 8.24 -15.26
CA GLY A 88 16.45 6.89 -15.81
C GLY A 88 15.10 6.34 -16.26
N LYS A 89 14.73 6.57 -17.51
CA LYS A 89 13.43 6.20 -18.09
C LYS A 89 13.07 4.73 -17.88
N HIS A 90 14.00 3.80 -18.12
CA HIS A 90 13.74 2.36 -18.02
C HIS A 90 13.49 1.92 -16.58
N LEU A 91 14.28 2.41 -15.63
CA LEU A 91 14.07 2.12 -14.21
C LEU A 91 12.78 2.78 -13.69
N ALA A 92 12.50 4.02 -14.07
CA ALA A 92 11.25 4.68 -13.70
C ALA A 92 10.03 3.91 -14.23
N LEU A 93 10.12 3.36 -15.44
CA LEU A 93 9.07 2.52 -16.02
C LEU A 93 8.93 1.19 -15.28
N LEU A 94 10.05 0.54 -14.94
CA LEU A 94 10.05 -0.70 -14.15
C LEU A 94 9.38 -0.50 -12.79
N GLY A 95 9.73 0.58 -12.08
CA GLY A 95 9.10 0.92 -10.80
C GLY A 95 7.60 1.18 -10.92
N ALA A 96 7.18 1.87 -12.00
CA ALA A 96 5.76 2.11 -12.27
C ALA A 96 5.00 0.81 -12.58
N PHE A 97 5.59 -0.11 -13.35
CA PHE A 97 4.96 -1.40 -13.64
C PHE A 97 4.81 -2.28 -12.40
N TRP A 98 5.79 -2.29 -11.50
CA TRP A 98 5.63 -2.98 -10.22
C TRP A 98 4.51 -2.39 -9.37
N ARG A 99 4.38 -1.06 -9.33
CA ARG A 99 3.27 -0.40 -8.64
C ARG A 99 1.90 -0.65 -9.28
N VAL A 100 1.83 -0.76 -10.60
CA VAL A 100 0.58 -1.15 -11.28
C VAL A 100 0.21 -2.61 -10.97
N ALA A 101 1.20 -3.51 -10.97
CA ALA A 101 0.99 -4.91 -10.61
C ALA A 101 0.51 -5.04 -9.16
N GLU A 102 1.12 -4.31 -8.24
CA GLU A 102 0.68 -4.20 -6.85
C GLU A 102 -0.77 -3.72 -6.73
N ALA A 103 -1.10 -2.55 -7.30
CA ALA A 103 -2.47 -2.02 -7.27
C ALA A 103 -3.50 -3.02 -7.81
N ALA A 104 -3.15 -3.76 -8.87
CA ALA A 104 -4.01 -4.80 -9.43
C ALA A 104 -4.17 -6.00 -8.48
N VAL A 105 -3.09 -6.47 -7.87
CA VAL A 105 -3.13 -7.56 -6.88
C VAL A 105 -3.97 -7.14 -5.68
N LEU A 106 -3.68 -6.00 -5.04
CA LEU A 106 -4.40 -5.53 -3.85
C LEU A 106 -5.88 -5.22 -4.13
N GLY A 107 -6.18 -4.67 -5.31
CA GLY A 107 -7.56 -4.48 -5.76
C GLY A 107 -8.33 -5.81 -5.88
N VAL A 108 -7.69 -6.87 -6.38
CA VAL A 108 -8.28 -8.22 -6.40
C VAL A 108 -8.40 -8.79 -4.99
N ILE A 109 -7.41 -8.59 -4.11
CA ILE A 109 -7.46 -9.06 -2.71
C ILE A 109 -8.63 -8.43 -1.93
N THR A 110 -9.04 -7.22 -2.29
CA THR A 110 -10.23 -6.57 -1.71
C THR A 110 -11.53 -7.37 -1.93
N LEU A 111 -11.58 -8.27 -2.94
CA LEU A 111 -12.70 -9.19 -3.13
C LEU A 111 -12.92 -10.13 -1.95
N ASN A 112 -11.88 -10.44 -1.16
CA ASN A 112 -12.04 -11.24 0.06
C ASN A 112 -12.95 -10.53 1.07
N SER A 113 -12.74 -9.24 1.30
CA SER A 113 -13.58 -8.42 2.18
C SER A 113 -15.02 -8.33 1.67
N PHE A 114 -15.22 -8.17 0.35
CA PHE A 114 -16.56 -8.27 -0.24
C PHE A 114 -17.21 -9.63 -0.04
N THR A 115 -16.43 -10.71 -0.14
CA THR A 115 -16.92 -12.07 0.04
C THR A 115 -17.34 -12.33 1.48
N MET A 116 -16.55 -11.86 2.46
CA MET A 116 -16.92 -11.90 3.88
C MET A 116 -18.26 -11.18 4.12
N LEU A 117 -18.42 -9.98 3.57
CA LEU A 117 -19.67 -9.22 3.66
C LEU A 117 -20.85 -9.97 3.04
N LEU A 118 -20.65 -10.58 1.87
CA LEU A 118 -21.67 -11.33 1.15
C LEU A 118 -22.11 -12.57 1.94
N LEU A 119 -21.16 -13.34 2.48
CA LEU A 119 -21.43 -14.53 3.29
C LEU A 119 -22.26 -14.22 4.52
N LEU A 120 -22.03 -13.05 5.15
CA LEU A 120 -22.73 -12.64 6.37
C LEU A 120 -24.09 -12.01 6.12
N THR A 121 -24.28 -11.31 4.99
CA THR A 121 -25.47 -10.47 4.78
C THR A 121 -26.48 -11.03 3.80
N ASP A 122 -26.09 -11.96 2.92
CA ASP A 122 -26.98 -12.51 1.90
C ASP A 122 -27.64 -13.80 2.38
N ALA A 123 -28.97 -13.72 2.57
CA ALA A 123 -29.81 -14.82 3.06
C ALA A 123 -29.75 -16.09 2.20
N ARG A 124 -29.24 -16.05 0.95
CA ARG A 124 -29.03 -17.24 0.13
C ARG A 124 -27.98 -18.17 0.75
N TYR A 125 -26.92 -17.62 1.34
CA TYR A 125 -25.86 -18.44 1.96
C TYR A 125 -26.31 -19.03 3.29
N ALA A 126 -27.09 -18.29 4.08
CA ALA A 126 -27.70 -18.79 5.32
C ALA A 126 -28.70 -19.95 5.12
N LYS A 127 -29.20 -20.15 3.89
CA LYS A 127 -30.06 -21.30 3.54
C LYS A 127 -29.26 -22.57 3.20
N VAL A 128 -27.98 -22.43 2.85
CA VAL A 128 -27.13 -23.52 2.36
C VAL A 128 -26.11 -23.95 3.41
N PHE A 129 -25.57 -23.00 4.16
CA PHE A 129 -24.54 -23.21 5.17
C PHE A 129 -25.10 -23.00 6.58
N SER A 130 -24.59 -23.74 7.56
CA SER A 130 -24.82 -23.46 8.98
C SER A 130 -24.12 -22.16 9.39
N SER A 131 -24.56 -21.56 10.50
CA SER A 131 -23.92 -20.35 11.04
C SER A 131 -22.42 -20.55 11.32
N GLU A 132 -22.05 -21.70 11.87
CA GLU A 132 -20.65 -22.06 12.12
C GLU A 132 -19.84 -22.17 10.82
N GLN A 133 -20.41 -22.77 9.76
CA GLN A 133 -19.76 -22.84 8.45
C GLN A 133 -19.54 -21.45 7.85
N LEU A 134 -20.52 -20.54 7.96
CA LEU A 134 -20.36 -19.16 7.49
C LEU A 134 -19.27 -18.41 8.24
N GLN A 135 -19.23 -18.53 9.57
CA GLN A 135 -18.20 -17.91 10.41
C GLN A 135 -16.79 -18.38 10.03
N ASN A 136 -16.61 -19.70 9.85
CA ASN A 136 -15.34 -20.26 9.43
C ASN A 136 -14.95 -19.89 7.99
N LEU A 137 -15.93 -19.76 7.08
CA LEU A 137 -15.66 -19.24 5.73
C LEU A 137 -15.21 -17.77 5.78
N VAL A 138 -15.87 -16.93 6.59
CA VAL A 138 -15.45 -15.53 6.80
C VAL A 138 -14.02 -15.46 7.31
N TRP A 139 -13.68 -16.32 8.28
CA TRP A 139 -12.31 -16.43 8.80
C TRP A 139 -11.31 -16.85 7.71
N LEU A 140 -11.64 -17.87 6.92
CA LEU A 140 -10.82 -18.30 5.79
C LEU A 140 -10.57 -17.14 4.80
N PHE A 141 -11.60 -16.36 4.48
CA PHE A 141 -11.46 -15.20 3.59
C PHE A 141 -10.64 -14.06 4.22
N ASN A 142 -10.64 -13.94 5.55
CA ASN A 142 -9.72 -13.04 6.25
C ASN A 142 -8.26 -13.52 6.09
N ASP A 143 -7.99 -14.79 6.33
CA ASP A 143 -6.63 -15.35 6.22
C ASP A 143 -6.09 -15.25 4.78
N THR A 144 -6.94 -15.49 3.78
CA THR A 144 -6.57 -15.31 2.37
C THR A 144 -6.39 -13.84 1.99
N HIS A 145 -7.11 -12.92 2.65
CA HIS A 145 -6.83 -11.49 2.52
C HIS A 145 -5.41 -11.18 3.01
N ASP A 146 -5.05 -11.60 4.22
CA ASP A 146 -3.74 -11.30 4.83
C ASP A 146 -2.58 -11.87 4.01
N ALA A 147 -2.71 -13.12 3.55
CA ALA A 147 -1.72 -13.74 2.68
C ALA A 147 -1.60 -13.02 1.33
N GLY A 148 -2.73 -12.65 0.74
CA GLY A 148 -2.79 -11.93 -0.53
C GLY A 148 -2.21 -10.52 -0.44
N TYR A 149 -2.48 -9.82 0.67
CA TYR A 149 -1.99 -8.48 0.93
C TYR A 149 -0.45 -8.46 0.96
N ASN A 150 0.16 -9.44 1.62
CA ASN A 150 1.62 -9.61 1.65
C ASN A 150 2.24 -9.81 0.25
N ILE A 151 1.53 -10.49 -0.67
CA ILE A 151 1.98 -10.61 -2.06
C ILE A 151 1.97 -9.24 -2.74
N GLY A 152 0.93 -8.42 -2.51
CA GLY A 152 0.88 -7.03 -3.00
C GLY A 152 2.05 -6.18 -2.48
N VAL A 153 2.36 -6.31 -1.19
CA VAL A 153 3.47 -5.60 -0.53
C VAL A 153 4.83 -5.89 -1.19
N ILE A 154 5.06 -7.10 -1.71
CA ILE A 154 6.28 -7.42 -2.47
C ILE A 154 6.41 -6.51 -3.70
N PHE A 155 5.34 -6.38 -4.48
CA PHE A 155 5.33 -5.55 -5.67
C PHE A 155 5.44 -4.05 -5.34
N LEU A 156 4.75 -3.59 -4.28
CA LEU A 156 4.91 -2.24 -3.71
C LEU A 156 6.38 -1.96 -3.43
N ALA A 157 7.00 -2.82 -2.61
CA ALA A 157 8.36 -2.64 -2.15
C ALA A 157 9.36 -2.63 -3.31
N LEU A 158 9.25 -3.56 -4.26
CA LEU A 158 10.09 -3.58 -5.47
C LEU A 158 9.98 -2.27 -6.26
N GLY A 159 8.77 -1.77 -6.50
CA GLY A 159 8.56 -0.51 -7.22
C GLY A 159 9.15 0.69 -6.48
N CYS A 160 8.90 0.76 -5.17
CA CYS A 160 9.32 1.85 -4.31
C CYS A 160 10.83 1.86 -4.02
N ILE A 161 11.50 0.70 -4.00
CA ILE A 161 12.97 0.58 -3.98
C ILE A 161 13.55 1.25 -5.23
N VAL A 162 13.00 0.96 -6.42
CA VAL A 162 13.48 1.55 -7.68
C VAL A 162 13.28 3.07 -7.69
N PHE A 163 12.12 3.57 -7.26
CA PHE A 163 11.88 5.01 -7.17
C PHE A 163 12.78 5.69 -6.13
N SER A 164 12.97 5.09 -4.95
CA SER A 164 13.85 5.61 -3.90
C SER A 164 15.31 5.64 -4.35
N TRP A 165 15.76 4.63 -5.10
CA TRP A 165 17.08 4.62 -5.73
C TRP A 165 17.26 5.77 -6.74
N LEU A 166 16.26 6.02 -7.59
CA LEU A 166 16.31 7.13 -8.54
C LEU A 166 16.27 8.50 -7.84
N LEU A 167 15.52 8.64 -6.75
CA LEU A 167 15.52 9.83 -5.90
C LEU A 167 16.90 10.05 -5.26
N LEU A 168 17.53 8.99 -4.78
CA LEU A 168 18.88 9.04 -4.20
C LEU A 168 19.93 9.45 -5.24
N LYS A 169 19.84 8.89 -6.45
CA LYS A 169 20.74 9.20 -7.58
C LYS A 169 20.59 10.64 -8.07
N SER A 170 19.35 11.10 -8.22
CA SER A 170 19.04 12.44 -8.76
C SER A 170 19.31 13.59 -7.79
N ARG A 171 19.26 13.31 -6.48
CA ARG A 171 19.30 14.32 -5.40
C ARG A 171 18.17 15.35 -5.49
N TYR A 172 17.04 15.00 -6.11
CA TYR A 172 15.83 15.82 -6.10
C TYR A 172 15.26 16.03 -4.69
N VAL A 173 15.58 15.12 -3.77
CA VAL A 173 15.27 15.22 -2.34
C VAL A 173 16.55 15.04 -1.51
N PRO A 174 16.56 15.37 -0.20
CA PRO A 174 17.72 15.13 0.66
C PRO A 174 18.17 13.67 0.57
N ARG A 175 19.48 13.42 0.50
CA ARG A 175 20.02 12.06 0.40
C ARG A 175 19.63 11.18 1.59
N LEU A 176 19.62 11.75 2.79
CA LEU A 176 19.18 11.04 3.99
C LEU A 176 17.73 10.58 3.86
N LEU A 177 16.86 11.41 3.28
CA LEU A 177 15.47 11.06 3.07
C LEU A 177 15.33 9.94 2.02
N ALA A 178 15.98 10.08 0.86
CA ALA A 178 15.93 9.03 -0.17
C ALA A 178 16.57 7.71 0.29
N GLY A 179 17.64 7.77 1.09
CA GLY A 179 18.28 6.60 1.69
C GLY A 179 17.40 5.93 2.75
N PHE A 180 16.68 6.72 3.56
CA PHE A 180 15.70 6.21 4.52
C PHE A 180 14.56 5.47 3.83
N GLY A 181 14.03 6.02 2.73
CA GLY A 181 13.03 5.33 1.91
C GLY A 181 13.56 4.04 1.32
N LEU A 182 14.75 4.05 0.74
CA LEU A 182 15.37 2.84 0.18
C LEU A 182 15.53 1.74 1.23
N LEU A 183 16.04 2.08 2.43
CA LEU A 183 16.14 1.13 3.54
C LEU A 183 14.76 0.62 3.96
N GLY A 184 13.78 1.52 4.12
CA GLY A 184 12.44 1.16 4.56
C GLY A 184 11.76 0.17 3.63
N TYR A 185 11.80 0.40 2.31
CA TYR A 185 11.20 -0.55 1.37
C TYR A 185 11.99 -1.85 1.21
N VAL A 186 13.33 -1.85 1.41
CA VAL A 186 14.10 -3.10 1.46
C VAL A 186 13.71 -3.93 2.68
N LEU A 187 13.53 -3.28 3.84
CA LEU A 187 13.06 -3.94 5.07
C LEU A 187 11.66 -4.51 4.87
N MET A 188 10.72 -3.72 4.34
CA MET A 188 9.37 -4.18 3.99
C MET A 188 9.38 -5.39 3.04
N LEU A 189 10.22 -5.38 1.99
CA LEU A 189 10.37 -6.53 1.09
C LEU A 189 10.84 -7.79 1.83
N ILE A 190 11.83 -7.65 2.71
CA ILE A 190 12.33 -8.76 3.54
C ILE A 190 11.22 -9.25 4.47
N GLY A 191 10.48 -8.34 5.11
CA GLY A 191 9.35 -8.65 5.98
C GLY A 191 8.29 -9.49 5.27
N ALA A 192 7.84 -9.05 4.10
CA ALA A 192 6.86 -9.79 3.30
C ALA A 192 7.34 -11.19 2.91
N ILE A 193 8.61 -11.35 2.53
CA ILE A 193 9.20 -12.67 2.23
C ILE A 193 9.27 -13.54 3.51
N VAL A 194 9.66 -12.96 4.65
CA VAL A 194 9.73 -13.69 5.92
C VAL A 194 8.36 -14.20 6.34
N VAL A 195 7.31 -13.39 6.22
CA VAL A 195 5.93 -13.82 6.53
C VAL A 195 5.48 -14.98 5.65
N ILE A 196 5.86 -14.99 4.37
CA ILE A 196 5.52 -16.08 3.45
C ILE A 196 6.28 -17.38 3.79
N VAL A 197 7.55 -17.27 4.18
CA VAL A 197 8.39 -18.46 4.48
C VAL A 197 8.17 -18.97 5.90
N TRP A 198 7.90 -18.07 6.86
CA TRP A 198 7.67 -18.34 8.28
C TRP A 198 6.47 -17.55 8.80
N PRO A 199 5.23 -18.02 8.55
CA PRO A 199 4.01 -17.31 8.92
C PRO A 199 3.85 -17.10 10.43
N ASP A 200 4.38 -18.01 11.26
CA ASP A 200 4.31 -17.90 12.72
C ASP A 200 5.32 -16.91 13.33
N ASN A 201 6.11 -16.20 12.51
CA ASN A 201 7.14 -15.30 12.99
C ASN A 201 6.58 -13.88 13.23
N PRO A 202 6.54 -13.39 14.49
CA PRO A 202 5.93 -12.10 14.81
C PRO A 202 6.73 -10.88 14.32
N VAL A 203 7.93 -11.07 13.76
CA VAL A 203 8.82 -9.96 13.37
C VAL A 203 8.40 -9.32 12.04
N GLY A 204 7.60 -10.01 11.21
CA GLY A 204 7.18 -9.54 9.87
C GLY A 204 6.57 -8.13 9.84
N VAL A 205 5.62 -7.85 10.74
CA VAL A 205 4.86 -6.59 10.77
C VAL A 205 5.72 -5.36 11.13
N ASN A 206 6.81 -5.56 11.87
CA ASN A 206 7.69 -4.45 12.27
C ASN A 206 8.51 -3.87 11.10
N PHE A 207 8.62 -4.61 9.99
CA PHE A 207 9.43 -4.20 8.85
C PHE A 207 8.75 -3.15 7.96
N ASP A 208 7.43 -2.95 8.10
CA ASP A 208 6.66 -2.00 7.27
C ASP A 208 6.68 -0.59 7.83
N VAL A 209 6.89 -0.44 9.15
CA VAL A 209 6.87 0.85 9.85
C VAL A 209 7.84 1.87 9.25
N PRO A 210 9.10 1.54 8.93
CA PRO A 210 10.02 2.49 8.30
C PRO A 210 9.54 2.97 6.93
N ALA A 211 8.93 2.10 6.12
CA ALA A 211 8.39 2.45 4.81
C ALA A 211 7.18 3.41 4.96
N GLY A 212 6.23 3.09 5.85
CA GLY A 212 5.08 3.95 6.13
C GLY A 212 5.49 5.34 6.66
N LEU A 213 6.46 5.40 7.58
CA LEU A 213 7.01 6.67 8.04
C LEU A 213 7.68 7.45 6.90
N TYR A 214 8.42 6.77 6.03
CA TYR A 214 9.02 7.41 4.86
C TYR A 214 7.97 8.02 3.94
N GLU A 215 6.87 7.32 3.65
CA GLU A 215 5.80 7.81 2.77
C GLU A 215 5.17 9.11 3.27
N VAL A 216 4.95 9.23 4.59
CA VAL A 216 4.47 10.49 5.19
C VAL A 216 5.51 11.60 5.02
N VAL A 217 6.78 11.31 5.32
CA VAL A 217 7.85 12.31 5.27
C VAL A 217 8.12 12.77 3.83
N ILE A 218 8.19 11.84 2.87
CA ILE A 218 8.39 12.16 1.45
C ILE A 218 7.15 12.85 0.87
N GLY A 219 5.95 12.45 1.29
CA GLY A 219 4.69 13.08 0.93
C GLY A 219 4.68 14.57 1.29
N LEU A 220 4.93 14.87 2.57
CA LEU A 220 5.07 16.24 3.07
C LEU A 220 6.20 17.00 2.37
N TRP A 221 7.34 16.35 2.15
CA TRP A 221 8.48 16.98 1.48
C TRP A 221 8.13 17.42 0.07
N LEU A 222 7.61 16.50 -0.74
CA LEU A 222 7.25 16.76 -2.14
C LEU A 222 6.10 17.75 -2.24
N LEU A 223 5.13 17.68 -1.32
CA LEU A 223 3.98 18.59 -1.30
C LEU A 223 4.34 20.01 -0.91
N LEU A 224 5.29 20.22 0.02
CA LEU A 224 5.63 21.56 0.56
C LEU A 224 6.88 22.16 -0.12
N ARG A 225 7.95 21.38 -0.25
CA ARG A 225 9.23 21.82 -0.80
C ARG A 225 9.36 21.49 -2.29
N GLY A 226 8.74 20.42 -2.75
CA GLY A 226 8.93 19.90 -4.11
C GLY A 226 10.35 19.40 -4.31
N VAL A 227 10.85 19.54 -5.54
CA VAL A 227 12.14 19.00 -5.98
C VAL A 227 13.25 20.04 -5.94
N ARG A 228 14.43 19.63 -5.46
CA ARG A 228 15.64 20.45 -5.44
C ARG A 228 16.31 20.41 -6.80
N GLU A 229 16.72 21.57 -7.28
CA GLU A 229 17.65 21.65 -8.41
C GLU A 229 19.03 21.15 -7.96
N PRO A 230 19.69 20.28 -8.75
CA PRO A 230 21.08 19.94 -8.49
C PRO A 230 21.90 21.23 -8.55
N ARG A 231 22.48 21.66 -7.41
CA ARG A 231 23.41 22.79 -7.40
C ARG A 231 24.51 22.49 -8.42
N ARG A 232 24.64 23.35 -9.44
CA ARG A 232 25.84 23.35 -10.28
C ARG A 232 27.02 23.65 -9.36
N PRO A 233 28.12 22.87 -9.43
CA PRO A 233 29.34 23.18 -8.68
C PRO A 233 29.88 24.55 -9.06
#